data_AF-A0AA38C9R3-F1
#
_entry.id   AF-A0AA38C9R3-F1
#
_cell.length_a   1.000
_cell.length_b   1.000
_cell.length_c   1.000
_cell.angle_alpha   90.00
_cell.angle_beta   90.00
_cell.angle_gamma   90.00
#
_symmetry.space_group_name_H-M   'P 1'
#
loop_
_entity.id
_entity.type
_entity.pdbx_description
1 polymer ?
#
loop_
_entity_poly.entity_id
_entity_poly.type
_entity_poly.pdbx_seq_one_letter_code
_entity_poly.pdbx_strand_id
1 'polypeptide(L)'
;AESTNKNLLKIIRRTLDENQRTWNKNLKMALRADRITPKRSTYNSPFKLVYGKEAVFPISLELPALELVKRLEMSEFGPMEA
;
A
#
# COMPACT_ATOMS: atom_id res chain seq x y z
N ALA A 1 8.97 16.38 11.40
CA ALA A 1 8.43 16.26 10.01
C ALA A 1 9.53 16.05 8.96
N GLU A 2 10.68 16.73 9.08
CA GLU A 2 11.73 16.74 8.05
C GLU A 2 12.28 15.33 7.67
N SER A 3 12.49 14.45 8.64
CA SER A 3 12.95 13.07 8.40
C SER A 3 11.94 12.25 7.59
N THR A 4 10.65 12.40 7.87
CA THR A 4 9.57 11.74 7.11
C THR A 4 9.53 12.24 5.67
N ASN A 5 9.70 13.55 5.45
CA ASN A 5 9.74 14.13 4.11
C ASN A 5 10.94 13.64 3.30
N LYS A 6 12.11 13.49 3.94
CA LYS A 6 13.31 12.90 3.31
C LYS A 6 13.07 11.45 2.88
N ASN A 7 12.42 10.65 3.72
CA ASN A 7 12.07 9.27 3.38
C ASN A 7 11.05 9.19 2.23
N LEU A 8 10.02 10.04 2.25
CA LEU A 8 9.04 10.15 1.16
C LEU A 8 9.72 10.49 -0.17
N LEU A 9 10.58 11.50 -0.19
CA LEU A 9 11.33 11.88 -1.40
C LEU A 9 12.17 10.72 -1.96
N LYS A 10 12.78 9.91 -1.08
CA LYS A 10 13.54 8.72 -1.48
C LYS A 10 12.66 7.65 -2.14
N ILE A 11 11.49 7.38 -1.57
CA ILE A 11 10.52 6.42 -2.14
C ILE A 11 9.98 6.92 -3.48
N ILE A 12 9.67 8.21 -3.58
CA ILE A 12 9.17 8.84 -4.80
C ILE A 12 10.20 8.74 -5.93
N ARG A 13 11.46 9.13 -5.67
CA ARG A 13 12.55 9.02 -6.66
C ARG A 13 12.74 7.59 -7.15
N ARG A 14 12.85 6.63 -6.22
CA ARG A 14 13.01 5.22 -6.56
C ARG A 14 11.86 4.70 -7.43
N THR A 15 10.63 5.07 -7.10
CA THR A 15 9.43 4.65 -7.84
C THR A 15 9.36 5.27 -9.23
N LEU A 16 9.80 6.52 -9.39
CA LEU A 16 9.89 7.20 -10.68
C LEU A 16 10.96 6.56 -11.58
N ASP A 17 12.13 6.26 -11.02
CA ASP A 17 13.25 5.67 -11.75
C ASP A 17 12.94 4.24 -12.22
N GLU A 18 12.35 3.41 -11.35
CA GLU A 18 12.05 2.01 -11.66
C GLU A 18 10.83 1.82 -12.59
N ASN A 19 9.91 2.80 -12.66
CA ASN A 19 8.61 2.63 -13.31
C ASN A 19 8.17 3.86 -14.12
N GLN A 20 9.05 4.42 -14.96
CA GLN A 20 8.78 5.65 -15.72
C GLN A 20 7.47 5.68 -16.52
N ARG A 21 6.89 4.53 -16.91
CA ARG A 21 5.59 4.47 -17.62
C ARG A 21 4.36 4.40 -16.69
N THR A 22 4.54 3.93 -15.46
CA THR A 22 3.46 3.70 -14.48
C THR A 22 3.66 4.47 -13.17
N TRP A 23 4.63 5.39 -13.13
CA TRP A 23 5.03 6.17 -11.97
C TRP A 23 3.84 6.85 -11.29
N ASN A 24 2.87 7.34 -12.07
CA ASN A 24 1.67 8.01 -11.57
C ASN A 24 0.77 7.09 -10.74
N LYS A 25 0.64 5.81 -11.12
CA LYS A 25 -0.13 4.81 -10.36
C LYS A 25 0.65 4.37 -9.13
N ASN A 26 1.93 4.06 -9.29
CA ASN A 26 2.78 3.57 -8.20
C ASN A 26 3.00 4.65 -7.12
N LEU A 27 3.17 5.92 -7.51
CA LEU A 27 3.26 7.05 -6.59
C LEU A 27 1.99 7.20 -5.75
N LYS A 28 0.81 7.12 -6.38
CA LYS A 28 -0.48 7.17 -5.67
C LYS A 28 -0.60 6.03 -4.66
N MET A 29 -0.17 4.82 -5.02
CA MET A 29 -0.16 3.66 -4.13
C MET A 29 0.82 3.85 -2.96
N ALA A 30 2.05 4.29 -3.22
CA ALA A 30 3.06 4.52 -2.20
C ALA A 30 2.62 5.59 -1.18
N LEU A 31 2.07 6.71 -1.65
CA LEU A 31 1.52 7.76 -0.79
C LEU A 31 0.34 7.26 0.05
N ARG A 32 -0.50 6.37 -0.52
CA ARG A 32 -1.60 5.77 0.22
C ARG A 32 -1.09 4.84 1.31
N ALA A 33 -0.15 3.95 0.99
CA ALA A 33 0.49 3.07 1.95
C ALA A 33 1.14 3.87 3.09
N ASP A 34 1.87 4.94 2.77
CA ASP A 34 2.51 5.79 3.78
C ASP A 34 1.52 6.36 4.81
N ARG A 35 0.34 6.77 4.35
CA ARG A 35 -0.72 7.36 5.19
C ARG A 35 -1.47 6.36 6.06
N ILE A 36 -1.67 5.14 5.60
CA ILE A 36 -2.49 4.13 6.31
C ILE A 36 -1.65 3.14 7.12
N THR A 37 -0.37 2.98 6.81
CA THR A 37 0.50 2.07 7.56
C THR A 37 0.92 2.69 8.89
N PRO A 38 0.75 1.98 10.03
CA PRO A 38 1.24 2.44 11.32
C PRO A 38 2.75 2.73 11.31
N LYS A 39 3.15 3.88 11.87
CA LYS A 39 4.58 4.20 12.02
C LYS A 39 5.10 3.57 13.30
N ARG A 40 6.31 2.98 13.24
CA ARG A 40 6.99 2.40 14.42
C ARG A 40 7.15 3.39 15.58
N SER A 41 7.27 4.69 15.28
CA SER A 41 7.46 5.74 16.29
C SER A 41 6.19 6.09 17.06
N THR A 42 5.02 5.97 16.43
CA THR A 42 3.74 6.41 17.03
C THR A 42 2.78 5.25 17.24
N TYR A 43 3.12 4.05 16.76
CA TYR A 43 2.27 2.85 16.71
C TYR A 43 0.91 3.06 16.05
N ASN A 44 0.72 4.19 15.37
CA ASN A 44 -0.53 4.62 14.74
C ASN A 44 -0.24 5.10 13.32
N SER A 45 -1.22 4.92 12.42
CA SER A 45 -1.12 5.44 11.07
C SER A 45 -1.23 6.97 11.06
N PRO A 46 -0.54 7.68 10.14
CA PRO A 46 -0.74 9.12 9.99
C PRO A 46 -2.21 9.49 9.78
N PHE A 47 -2.98 8.65 9.07
CA PHE A 47 -4.42 8.84 8.89
C PHE A 47 -5.17 8.83 10.23
N LYS A 48 -4.91 7.83 11.09
CA LYS A 48 -5.54 7.73 12.41
C LYS A 48 -5.19 8.92 13.31
N LEU A 49 -3.97 9.44 13.23
CA LEU A 49 -3.57 10.62 13.99
C LEU A 49 -4.31 11.90 13.57
N VAL A 50 -4.64 12.03 12.27
CA VAL A 50 -5.35 13.22 11.75
C VAL A 50 -6.86 13.12 11.97
N TYR A 51 -7.44 11.94 11.74
CA TYR A 51 -8.90 11.76 11.71
C TYR A 51 -9.48 11.02 12.93
N GLY A 52 -8.63 10.58 13.86
CA GLY A 52 -9.03 9.86 15.07
C GLY A 52 -9.51 8.41 14.86
N LYS A 53 -9.53 7.90 13.62
CA LYS A 53 -9.97 6.55 13.27
C LYS A 53 -9.08 5.90 12.21
N GLU A 54 -9.01 4.57 12.22
CA GLU A 54 -8.22 3.83 11.23
C GLU A 54 -8.80 3.97 9.83
N ALA A 55 -7.95 3.96 8.81
CA ALA A 55 -8.39 3.99 7.43
C ALA A 55 -9.00 2.63 7.05
N VAL A 56 -10.32 2.58 6.90
CA VAL A 56 -11.00 1.39 6.34
C VAL A 56 -10.87 1.45 4.83
N PHE A 57 -10.29 0.41 4.23
CA PHE A 57 -10.22 0.29 2.78
C PHE A 57 -11.64 0.16 2.21
N PRO A 58 -12.08 0.96 1.24
CA PRO A 58 -13.41 0.80 0.66
C PRO A 58 -13.52 -0.58 -0.01
N ILE A 59 -14.67 -1.25 0.19
CA ILE A 59 -14.98 -2.62 -0.28
C ILE A 59 -14.70 -2.85 -1.77
N SER A 60 -14.72 -1.78 -2.59
CA SER A 60 -14.38 -1.80 -4.01
C SER A 60 -12.94 -2.23 -4.31
N LEU A 61 -12.03 -2.09 -3.34
CA LEU A 61 -10.62 -2.51 -3.44
C LEU A 61 -10.34 -3.82 -2.70
N GLU A 62 -11.27 -4.27 -1.88
CA GLU A 62 -11.22 -5.55 -1.16
C GLU A 62 -11.46 -6.72 -2.11
N LEU A 63 -12.35 -6.55 -3.10
CA LEU A 63 -12.59 -7.52 -4.18
C LEU A 63 -11.33 -7.81 -5.02
N PRO A 64 -10.60 -6.79 -5.56
CA PRO A 64 -9.32 -7.03 -6.24
C PRO A 64 -8.26 -7.69 -5.35
N ALA A 65 -8.21 -7.35 -4.06
CA ALA A 65 -7.24 -7.94 -3.13
C ALA A 65 -7.56 -9.41 -2.85
N LEU A 66 -8.85 -9.74 -2.66
CA LEU A 66 -9.32 -11.11 -2.46
C LEU A 66 -9.07 -11.98 -3.70
N GLU A 67 -9.28 -11.44 -4.90
CA GLU A 67 -9.00 -12.13 -6.15
C GLU A 67 -7.49 -12.39 -6.33
N LEU A 68 -6.65 -11.42 -5.96
CA LEU A 68 -5.20 -11.59 -5.97
C LEU A 68 -4.74 -12.67 -4.98
N VAL A 69 -5.27 -12.66 -3.75
CA VAL A 69 -5.00 -13.71 -2.75
C VAL A 69 -5.44 -15.06 -3.27
N LYS A 70 -6.68 -15.20 -3.77
CA LYS A 70 -7.19 -16.44 -4.36
C LYS A 70 -6.29 -16.96 -5.49
N ARG A 71 -5.77 -16.07 -6.33
CA ARG A 71 -4.88 -16.45 -7.44
C ARG A 71 -3.50 -16.91 -6.96
N LEU A 72 -3.00 -16.35 -5.86
CA LEU A 72 -1.73 -16.76 -5.24
C LEU A 72 -1.90 -18.11 -4.52
N GLU A 73 -3.01 -18.32 -3.80
CA GLU A 73 -3.33 -19.61 -3.18
C GLU A 73 -3.49 -20.73 -4.21
N MET A 74 -4.16 -20.45 -5.34
CA MET A 74 -4.28 -21.37 -6.48
C MET A 74 -2.94 -21.66 -7.19
N SER A 75 -1.90 -20.87 -6.93
CA SER A 75 -0.56 -21.09 -7.49
C SER A 75 0.36 -21.90 -6.57
N GLU A 76 0.13 -21.88 -5.25
CA GLU A 76 0.85 -22.73 -4.29
C GLU A 76 0.23 -24.12 -4.13
N PHE A 77 -1.10 -24.22 -4.28
CA PHE A 77 -1.81 -25.49 -4.32
C PHE A 77 -2.48 -25.59 -5.69
N GLY A 78 -1.87 -26.36 -6.61
CA GLY A 78 -2.46 -26.68 -7.91
C GLY A 78 -3.89 -27.22 -7.77
N PRO A 79 -4.69 -27.23 -8.86
CA PRO A 79 -6.13 -27.47 -8.78
C PRO A 79 -6.41 -28.74 -7.99
N MET A 80 -7.16 -28.60 -6.89
CA MET A 80 -7.62 -29.73 -6.11
C MET A 80 -8.53 -30.55 -7.02
N GLU A 81 -8.00 -31.68 -7.49
CA GLU A 81 -8.71 -32.61 -8.36
C GLU A 81 -10.05 -33.02 -7.72
N ALA A 82 -11.04 -33.14 -8.61
CA ALA A 82 -12.44 -33.46 -8.33
C ALA A 82 -12.65 -34.88 -7.78
#